data_AF-A0A8J3PLX0-F1
#
_entry.id   AF-A0A8J3PLX0-F1
#
_cell.length_a   1.000
_cell.length_b   1.000
_cell.length_c   1.000
_cell.angle_alpha   90.00
_cell.angle_beta   90.00
_cell.angle_gamma   90.00
#
_symmetry.space_group_name_H-M   'P 1'
#
loop_
_entity.id
_entity.type
_entity.pdbx_description
1 polymer ?
#
loop_
_entity_poly.entity_id
_entity_poly.type
_entity_poly.pdbx_seq_one_letter_code
_entity_poly.pdbx_strand_id
1 'polypeptide(L)'
;MRDRSVIDDQPTGTVHRRADKGRQRGGIRGYDSPVAGRLPPWSPGARSLPGPADRAPGTLHAVPMNAPFSPAPDAELLICSAKACREPARWALRWNNPRIHTEERRKNWLACDDHKEGLAEFLRIRGFLREVEPLS
;
A
#
# COMPACT_ATOMS: atom_id res chain seq x y z
N MET A 1 -56.62 -25.63 -37.50
CA MET A 1 -56.71 -24.53 -38.48
C MET A 1 -55.51 -23.61 -38.28
N ARG A 2 -54.52 -23.72 -39.18
CA ARG A 2 -53.43 -22.77 -39.53
C ARG A 2 -52.56 -22.30 -38.35
N ASP A 3 -51.41 -22.91 -38.07
CA ASP A 3 -50.15 -22.86 -38.83
C ASP A 3 -49.81 -21.47 -39.41
N ARG A 4 -48.86 -20.78 -38.76
CA ARG A 4 -47.87 -19.97 -39.46
C ARG A 4 -46.57 -19.91 -38.68
N SER A 5 -45.76 -20.91 -38.96
CA SER A 5 -44.30 -20.94 -38.91
C SER A 5 -43.63 -19.65 -39.40
N VAL A 6 -42.38 -19.41 -38.94
CA VAL A 6 -41.26 -18.84 -39.72
C VAL A 6 -41.32 -17.29 -39.85
N ILE A 7 -40.31 -16.48 -39.48
CA ILE A 7 -38.88 -16.48 -39.86
C ILE A 7 -38.04 -15.80 -38.75
N ASP A 8 -36.89 -16.41 -38.47
CA ASP A 8 -35.69 -15.86 -37.83
C ASP A 8 -35.11 -14.74 -38.72
N ASP A 9 -35.22 -13.47 -38.32
CA ASP A 9 -34.56 -12.35 -39.01
C ASP A 9 -33.38 -11.87 -38.17
N GLN A 10 -32.26 -12.57 -38.34
CA GLN A 10 -30.95 -12.05 -37.96
C GLN A 10 -30.61 -10.86 -38.86
N PRO A 11 -30.23 -9.70 -38.29
CA PRO A 11 -29.61 -8.67 -39.10
C PRO A 11 -28.24 -9.16 -39.58
N THR A 12 -28.16 -9.49 -40.87
CA THR A 12 -26.95 -9.69 -41.65
C THR A 12 -26.22 -8.34 -41.80
N GLY A 13 -25.58 -7.91 -40.73
CA GLY A 13 -24.77 -6.69 -40.68
C GLY A 13 -23.31 -6.98 -41.00
N THR A 14 -22.92 -6.64 -42.23
CA THR A 14 -21.55 -6.65 -42.77
C THR A 14 -20.46 -6.25 -41.75
N VAL A 15 -19.47 -7.14 -41.61
CA VAL A 15 -18.23 -6.89 -40.85
C VAL A 15 -17.40 -5.83 -41.59
N HIS A 16 -17.56 -4.56 -41.21
CA HIS A 16 -16.60 -3.53 -41.60
C HIS A 16 -15.34 -3.67 -40.75
N ARG A 17 -14.33 -4.33 -41.34
CA ARG A 17 -12.95 -4.40 -40.83
C ARG A 17 -12.38 -2.97 -40.78
N ARG A 18 -12.50 -2.30 -39.63
CA ARG A 18 -11.80 -1.03 -39.40
C ARG A 18 -10.31 -1.32 -39.20
N ALA A 19 -9.50 -0.55 -39.93
CA ALA A 19 -8.05 -0.63 -39.96
C ALA A 19 -7.42 -0.53 -38.56
N ASP A 20 -6.48 -1.43 -38.33
CA ASP A 20 -5.52 -1.42 -37.23
C ASP A 20 -4.70 -0.12 -37.31
N LYS A 21 -5.08 0.90 -36.53
CA LYS A 21 -4.22 2.06 -36.33
C LYS A 21 -3.12 1.63 -35.38
N GLY A 22 -1.98 1.27 -35.98
CA GLY A 22 -0.75 0.87 -35.31
C GLY A 22 -0.49 1.67 -34.05
N ARG A 23 -0.56 0.98 -32.90
CA ARG A 23 -0.14 1.52 -31.61
C ARG A 23 1.36 1.74 -31.68
N GLN A 24 1.71 2.99 -31.95
CA GLN A 24 3.07 3.49 -31.93
C GLN A 24 3.75 3.03 -30.64
N ARG A 25 4.87 2.31 -30.81
CA ARG A 25 5.83 2.05 -29.75
C ARG A 25 6.38 3.40 -29.31
N GLY A 26 5.74 4.00 -28.30
CA GLY A 26 6.28 5.14 -27.59
C GLY A 26 7.59 4.70 -26.95
N GLY A 27 8.68 5.16 -27.54
CA GLY A 27 10.03 4.88 -27.08
C GLY A 27 10.18 5.18 -25.60
N ILE A 28 10.94 4.31 -24.94
CA ILE A 28 11.61 4.61 -23.68
C ILE A 28 12.36 5.93 -23.84
N ARG A 29 11.76 7.03 -23.40
CA ARG A 29 12.53 8.26 -23.22
C ARG A 29 13.56 7.95 -22.15
N GLY A 30 14.81 7.88 -22.61
CA GLY A 30 15.97 7.84 -21.75
C GLY A 30 15.84 8.95 -20.71
N TYR A 31 16.20 8.60 -19.48
CA TYR A 31 16.54 9.58 -18.46
C TYR A 31 17.82 10.27 -18.93
N ASP A 32 17.68 11.26 -19.80
CA ASP A 32 18.74 12.17 -20.16
C ASP A 32 19.03 12.99 -18.91
N SER A 33 20.12 12.63 -18.25
CA SER A 33 20.64 13.30 -17.05
C SER A 33 21.69 14.30 -17.49
N PRO A 34 21.40 15.61 -17.42
CA PRO A 34 22.44 16.59 -17.24
C PRO A 34 22.06 17.50 -16.07
N VAL A 35 22.45 17.14 -14.86
CA VAL A 35 22.76 18.15 -13.85
C VAL A 35 24.05 17.78 -13.16
N ALA A 36 25.10 18.45 -13.62
CA ALA A 36 26.31 18.67 -12.87
C ALA A 36 25.96 19.26 -11.50
N GLY A 37 26.63 18.71 -10.48
CA GLY A 37 26.75 19.16 -9.10
C GLY A 37 25.84 20.29 -8.59
N ARG A 38 24.87 19.91 -7.76
CA ARG A 38 24.57 20.61 -6.49
C ARG A 38 24.16 19.56 -5.46
N LEU A 39 24.83 19.57 -4.31
CA LEU A 39 24.55 18.70 -3.16
C LEU A 39 23.09 18.90 -2.68
N PRO A 40 22.42 17.84 -2.17
CA PRO A 40 21.09 17.96 -1.58
C PRO A 40 21.10 18.82 -0.29
N PRO A 41 20.02 19.57 0.02
CA PRO A 41 19.96 20.47 1.17
C PRO A 41 19.52 19.73 2.44
N TRP A 42 20.27 18.72 2.87
CA TRP A 42 20.31 18.39 4.28
C TRP A 42 21.65 18.89 4.80
N SER A 43 21.62 19.91 5.65
CA SER A 43 22.78 20.27 6.44
C SER A 43 23.13 19.05 7.30
N PRO A 44 24.38 18.55 7.30
CA PRO A 44 24.85 17.82 8.46
C PRO A 44 24.91 18.86 9.57
N GLY A 45 23.87 18.90 10.39
CA GLY A 45 23.86 19.72 11.59
C GLY A 45 25.00 19.23 12.49
N ALA A 46 26.13 19.93 12.41
CA ALA A 46 27.19 19.85 13.39
C ALA A 46 26.60 20.38 14.70
N ARG A 47 26.09 19.48 15.54
CA ARG A 47 25.86 19.79 16.94
C ARG A 47 27.23 19.92 17.58
N SER A 48 27.62 21.14 17.95
CA SER A 48 28.74 21.34 18.87
C SER A 48 28.49 20.53 20.13
N LEU A 49 29.36 19.56 20.40
CA LEU A 49 29.36 18.84 21.67
C LEU A 49 29.96 19.77 22.74
N PRO A 50 29.33 19.93 23.92
CA PRO A 50 30.00 20.53 25.07
C PRO A 50 31.14 19.62 25.56
N GLY A 51 32.23 20.22 26.03
CA GLY A 51 33.45 19.55 26.47
C GLY A 51 33.25 18.63 27.69
N PRO A 52 34.23 17.76 28.00
CA PRO A 52 34.10 16.77 29.05
C PRO A 52 34.50 17.36 30.41
N ALA A 53 33.50 17.69 31.23
CA ALA A 53 33.66 17.68 32.69
C ALA A 53 32.28 17.45 33.34
N ASP A 54 32.26 16.52 34.29
CA ASP A 54 31.15 16.17 35.17
C ASP A 54 29.97 15.40 34.57
N ARG A 55 30.27 14.19 34.06
CA ARG A 55 29.29 13.10 34.05
C ARG A 55 29.61 12.15 35.20
N ALA A 56 28.90 12.30 36.31
CA ALA A 56 28.83 11.28 37.36
C ALA A 56 28.54 9.90 36.72
N PRO A 57 29.06 8.79 37.26
CA PRO A 57 28.75 7.47 36.72
C PRO A 57 27.27 7.17 37.00
N GLY A 58 26.42 7.48 36.02
CA GLY A 58 25.09 6.92 35.96
C GLY A 58 25.27 5.41 35.89
N THR A 59 24.81 4.70 36.92
CA THR A 59 24.71 3.25 36.92
C THR A 59 23.99 2.84 35.65
N LEU A 60 24.74 2.33 34.67
CA LEU A 60 24.16 1.62 33.54
C LEU A 60 23.47 0.41 34.16
N HIS A 61 22.14 0.47 34.33
CA HIS A 61 21.37 -0.71 34.68
C HIS A 61 21.61 -1.73 33.56
N ALA A 62 22.44 -2.73 33.84
CA ALA A 62 22.69 -3.83 32.94
C ALA A 62 21.35 -4.55 32.72
N VAL A 63 20.75 -4.37 31.56
CA VAL A 63 19.58 -5.16 31.15
C VAL A 63 20.11 -6.58 30.92
N PRO A 64 19.74 -7.58 31.73
CA PRO A 64 20.27 -8.92 31.58
C PRO A 64 19.82 -9.49 30.24
N MET A 65 20.75 -10.15 29.54
CA MET A 65 20.59 -10.60 28.14
C MET A 65 19.54 -11.73 27.97
N ASN A 66 18.91 -12.10 29.08
CA ASN A 66 17.90 -13.15 29.25
C ASN A 66 16.63 -12.62 29.97
N ALA A 67 16.40 -11.30 30.01
CA ALA A 67 15.13 -10.76 30.49
C ALA A 67 13.98 -11.20 29.56
N PRO A 68 12.85 -11.73 30.08
CA PRO A 68 11.67 -11.96 29.27
C PRO A 68 11.20 -10.62 28.71
N PHE A 69 10.98 -10.55 27.39
CA PHE A 69 10.34 -9.40 26.76
C PHE A 69 8.95 -9.26 27.36
N SER A 70 8.80 -8.37 28.35
CA SER A 70 7.49 -7.99 28.87
C SER A 70 6.92 -6.97 27.88
N PRO A 71 5.86 -7.30 27.12
CA PRO A 71 5.20 -6.29 26.33
C PRO A 71 4.69 -5.21 27.30
N ALA A 72 5.01 -3.96 27.02
CA ALA A 72 4.44 -2.84 27.76
C ALA A 72 2.90 -2.91 27.72
N PRO A 73 2.17 -2.41 28.74
CA PRO A 73 0.70 -2.52 28.81
C PRO A 73 -0.05 -1.81 27.67
N ASP A 74 0.64 -1.09 26.78
CA ASP A 74 0.08 -0.50 25.56
C ASP A 74 0.00 -1.50 24.36
N ALA A 75 0.35 -2.77 24.58
CA ALA A 75 0.62 -3.75 23.54
C ALA A 75 -0.57 -4.30 22.73
N GLU A 76 -1.81 -3.86 22.93
CA GLU A 76 -2.95 -4.48 22.21
C GLU A 76 -3.90 -3.52 21.50
N LEU A 77 -3.65 -2.21 21.50
CA LEU A 77 -4.44 -1.31 20.66
C LEU A 77 -3.95 -1.38 19.21
N LEU A 78 -4.61 -2.22 18.41
CA LEU A 78 -4.44 -2.28 16.97
C LEU A 78 -4.77 -0.90 16.37
N ILE A 79 -3.76 -0.20 15.83
CA ILE A 79 -3.92 1.17 15.31
C ILE A 79 -4.23 1.18 13.81
N CYS A 80 -5.07 2.12 13.39
CA CYS A 80 -5.37 2.35 11.98
C CYS A 80 -4.09 2.62 11.15
N SER A 81 -3.99 1.98 9.99
CA SER A 81 -2.87 2.09 9.04
C SER A 81 -2.93 3.36 8.17
N ALA A 82 -3.99 4.16 8.27
CA ALA A 82 -4.05 5.44 7.58
C ALA A 82 -2.94 6.36 8.09
N LYS A 83 -2.33 7.11 7.18
CA LYS A 83 -1.19 7.98 7.51
C LYS A 83 -1.59 8.96 8.61
N ALA A 84 -0.79 9.01 9.68
CA ALA A 84 -0.98 9.87 10.85
C ALA A 84 -2.29 9.64 11.64
N CYS A 85 -3.06 8.60 11.32
CA CYS A 85 -4.19 8.18 12.14
C CYS A 85 -3.68 7.44 13.38
N ARG A 86 -4.29 7.71 14.54
CA ARG A 86 -4.02 7.02 15.80
C ARG A 86 -5.26 6.39 16.42
N GLU A 87 -6.38 6.43 15.71
CA GLU A 87 -7.62 5.82 16.16
C GLU A 87 -7.50 4.30 16.23
N PRO A 88 -8.20 3.65 17.17
CA PRO A 88 -8.26 2.20 17.25
C PRO A 88 -8.90 1.63 15.98
N ALA A 89 -8.26 0.60 15.45
CA ALA A 89 -8.77 -0.13 14.30
C ALA A 89 -9.93 -1.04 14.72
N ARG A 90 -10.94 -1.09 13.87
CA ARG A 90 -12.10 -1.99 13.98
C ARG A 90 -12.22 -2.93 12.79
N TRP A 91 -11.38 -2.74 11.77
CA TRP A 91 -11.44 -3.46 10.51
C TRP A 91 -10.06 -3.93 10.08
N ALA A 92 -9.98 -5.15 9.56
CA ALA A 92 -8.84 -5.70 8.84
C ALA A 92 -9.15 -5.76 7.34
N LEU A 93 -8.33 -5.10 6.54
CA LEU A 93 -8.40 -5.10 5.08
C LEU A 93 -7.30 -6.03 4.56
N ARG A 94 -7.69 -7.23 4.13
CA ARG A 94 -6.78 -8.24 3.58
C ARG A 94 -6.55 -7.93 2.11
N TRP A 95 -5.29 -7.81 1.70
CA TRP A 95 -4.93 -7.45 0.34
C TRP A 95 -3.74 -8.22 -0.22
N ASN A 96 -3.63 -8.25 -1.55
CA ASN A 96 -2.55 -8.90 -2.27
C ASN A 96 -2.18 -8.11 -3.53
N ASN A 97 -0.88 -7.97 -3.78
CA ASN A 97 -0.36 -7.50 -5.05
C ASN A 97 0.12 -8.69 -5.88
N PRO A 98 -0.64 -9.15 -6.90
CA PRO A 98 -0.33 -10.37 -7.65
C PRO A 98 0.94 -10.24 -8.51
N ARG A 99 1.46 -9.02 -8.68
CA ARG A 99 2.72 -8.79 -9.40
C ARG A 99 3.96 -9.18 -8.59
N ILE A 100 3.85 -9.33 -7.27
CA ILE A 100 4.99 -9.54 -6.35
C ILE A 100 4.73 -10.70 -5.39
N HIS A 101 3.47 -11.07 -5.14
CA HIS A 101 3.10 -12.08 -4.15
C HIS A 101 2.25 -13.16 -4.81
N THR A 102 2.50 -14.43 -4.44
CA THR A 102 1.57 -15.53 -4.76
C THR A 102 0.24 -15.31 -4.05
N GLU A 103 -0.79 -16.05 -4.45
CA GLU A 103 -2.13 -15.84 -3.92
C GLU A 103 -2.25 -16.19 -2.43
N GLU A 104 -1.42 -17.09 -1.90
CA GLU A 104 -1.49 -17.43 -0.48
C GLU A 104 -0.95 -16.29 0.41
N ARG A 105 -0.05 -15.45 -0.11
CA ARG A 105 0.57 -14.38 0.68
C ARG A 105 -0.30 -13.13 0.68
N ARG A 106 -1.06 -12.92 1.75
CA ARG A 106 -1.86 -11.70 1.99
C ARG A 106 -1.21 -10.80 3.03
N LYS A 107 -1.40 -9.49 2.87
CA LYS A 107 -1.06 -8.48 3.86
C LYS A 107 -2.34 -7.94 4.47
N ASN A 108 -2.27 -7.46 5.71
CA ASN A 108 -3.40 -6.85 6.41
C ASN A 108 -3.10 -5.37 6.67
N TRP A 109 -4.02 -4.51 6.25
CA TRP A 109 -4.08 -3.12 6.70
C TRP A 109 -5.21 -2.98 7.71
N LEU A 110 -4.97 -2.23 8.77
CA LEU A 110 -5.95 -2.00 9.82
C LEU A 110 -6.66 -0.66 9.58
N ALA A 111 -7.96 -0.59 9.85
CA ALA A 111 -8.73 0.65 9.66
C ALA A 111 -9.69 0.92 10.81
N CYS A 112 -9.80 2.19 11.22
CA CYS A 112 -10.93 2.69 11.99
C CYS A 112 -12.14 2.92 11.06
N ASP A 113 -13.30 3.24 11.63
CA ASP A 113 -14.54 3.44 10.86
C ASP A 113 -14.40 4.55 9.80
N ASP A 114 -13.74 5.66 10.14
CA ASP A 114 -13.55 6.81 9.25
C ASP A 114 -12.71 6.48 8.01
N HIS A 115 -11.73 5.57 8.16
CA HIS A 115 -10.75 5.29 7.12
C HIS A 115 -10.99 3.99 6.36
N LYS A 116 -11.95 3.15 6.79
CA LYS A 116 -12.26 1.86 6.17
C LYS A 116 -12.53 2.02 4.67
N GLU A 117 -13.45 2.91 4.30
CA GLU A 117 -13.91 3.03 2.91
C GLU A 117 -12.81 3.57 2.00
N GLY A 118 -12.06 4.59 2.45
CA GLY A 118 -10.98 5.18 1.66
C GLY A 118 -9.84 4.20 1.39
N LEU A 119 -9.43 3.41 2.40
CA LEU A 119 -8.39 2.39 2.23
C LEU A 119 -8.89 1.22 1.37
N ALA A 120 -10.14 0.80 1.55
CA ALA A 120 -10.74 -0.26 0.74
C ALA A 120 -10.82 0.16 -0.73
N GLU A 121 -11.28 1.37 -1.02
CA GLU A 121 -11.37 1.88 -2.39
C GLU A 121 -10.00 2.01 -3.05
N PHE A 122 -9.00 2.51 -2.31
CA PHE A 122 -7.62 2.57 -2.81
C PHE A 122 -7.11 1.18 -3.29
N LEU A 123 -7.41 0.13 -2.52
CA LEU A 123 -7.05 -1.25 -2.85
C LEU A 123 -7.93 -1.83 -3.96
N ARG A 124 -9.22 -1.48 -4.00
CA ARG A 124 -10.20 -1.96 -4.98
C ARG A 124 -9.89 -1.48 -6.38
N ILE A 125 -9.64 -0.18 -6.57
CA ILE A 125 -9.27 0.42 -7.88
C ILE A 125 -8.03 -0.25 -8.47
N ARG A 126 -7.09 -0.69 -7.62
CA ARG A 126 -5.86 -1.36 -8.05
C ARG A 126 -6.01 -2.87 -8.23
N GLY A 127 -7.19 -3.42 -7.92
CA GLY A 127 -7.43 -4.85 -7.91
C GLY A 127 -6.60 -5.60 -6.88
N PHE A 128 -6.31 -5.00 -5.72
CA PHE A 128 -5.53 -5.62 -4.64
C PHE A 128 -6.39 -6.13 -3.49
N LEU A 129 -7.55 -5.53 -3.26
CA LEU A 129 -8.44 -5.88 -2.16
C LEU A 129 -8.92 -7.33 -2.29
N ARG A 130 -8.89 -8.06 -1.18
CA ARG A 130 -9.39 -9.45 -1.11
C ARG A 130 -10.61 -9.50 -0.21
N GLU A 131 -10.44 -9.07 1.04
CA GLU A 131 -11.47 -9.16 2.07
C GLU A 131 -11.41 -7.94 2.99
N VAL A 132 -12.56 -7.61 3.58
CA VAL A 132 -12.69 -6.60 4.65
C VAL A 132 -13.47 -7.26 5.76
N GLU A 133 -12.85 -7.41 6.93
CA GLU A 133 -13.41 -8.13 8.07
C GLU A 133 -13.37 -7.26 9.33
N PRO A 134 -14.37 -7.35 10.23
CA PRO A 134 -14.27 -6.76 11.55
C PRO A 134 -13.10 -7.35 12.36
N LEU A 135 -12.45 -6.52 13.16
CA LEU A 135 -11.51 -6.97 14.19
C LEU A 135 -12.32 -7.36 15.44
N SER A 136 -12.23 -8.64 15.82
CA SER A 136 -12.88 -9.24 17.00
C SER A 136 -11.88 -9.59 18.08
#